data_AF-A0A355SDY9-F1
#
_entry.id   AF-A0A355SDY9-F1
#
_cell.length_a   1.000
_cell.length_b   1.000
_cell.length_c   1.000
_cell.angle_alpha   90.00
_cell.angle_beta   90.00
_cell.angle_gamma   90.00
#
_symmetry.space_group_name_H-M   'P 1'
#
loop_
_entity.id
_entity.type
_entity.pdbx_description
1 polymer ?
#
loop_
_entity_poly.entity_id
_entity_poly.type
_entity_poly.pdbx_seq_one_letter_code
_entity_poly.pdbx_strand_id
1 'polypeptide(L)' 'INDVALSMPCIINSNGIDRVLEITLDDLELKELKTSAEKIKEVLKQVEDI' A
#
# COMPACT_ATOMS: atom_id res chain seq x y z
N ILE A 1 2.32 -6.49 3.87
CA ILE A 1 2.04 -5.04 3.76
C ILE A 1 0.51 -4.92 3.78
N ASN A 2 -0.13 -4.96 4.96
CA ASN A 2 -1.59 -5.22 5.06
C ASN A 2 -2.34 -4.17 5.89
N ASP A 3 -1.72 -3.03 6.17
CA ASP A 3 -2.17 -2.12 7.24
C ASP A 3 -1.90 -0.64 6.88
N VAL A 4 -1.73 -0.38 5.58
CA VAL A 4 -1.41 0.94 5.03
C VAL A 4 -2.09 1.05 3.67
N ALA A 5 -2.87 2.12 3.46
CA ALA A 5 -3.39 2.44 2.15
C ALA A 5 -2.24 2.91 1.25
N LEU A 6 -1.95 2.13 0.22
CA LEU A 6 -0.92 2.41 -0.77
C LEU A 6 -1.55 2.54 -2.14
N SER A 7 -0.97 3.39 -2.98
CA SER A 7 -1.36 3.53 -4.39
C SER A 7 -0.90 2.32 -5.21
N MET A 8 -1.49 1.16 -4.93
CA MET A 8 -1.27 -0.07 -5.70
C MET A 8 -2.31 -0.21 -6.80
N PRO A 9 -1.95 -0.81 -7.95
CA PRO A 9 -2.91 -1.11 -8.99
C PRO A 9 -4.01 -2.03 -8.44
N CYS A 10 -5.27 -1.67 -8.63
CA CYS A 10 -6.41 -2.46 -8.20
C CYS A 10 -7.47 -2.52 -9.30
N ILE A 11 -8.25 -3.59 -9.28
CA ILE A 11 -9.42 -3.76 -10.15
C ILE A 11 -10.63 -3.23 -9.38
N ILE A 12 -11.39 -2.34 -10.03
CA ILE A 12 -12.57 -1.68 -9.46
C ILE A 12 -13.79 -2.12 -10.26
N ASN A 13 -14.87 -2.50 -9.56
CA ASN A 13 -16.18 -2.79 -10.14
C ASN A 13 -17.28 -1.94 -9.49
N SER A 14 -18.54 -2.19 -9.81
CA SER A 14 -19.69 -1.45 -9.26
C SER A 14 -19.81 -1.49 -7.74
N ASN A 15 -19.16 -2.44 -7.07
CA ASN A 15 -19.18 -2.63 -5.62
C ASN A 15 -17.94 -2.05 -4.93
N GLY A 16 -17.04 -1.38 -5.66
CA GLY A 16 -15.80 -0.81 -5.13
C GLY A 16 -14.55 -1.58 -5.58
N ILE A 17 -13.58 -1.74 -4.68
CA ILE A 17 -12.32 -2.45 -4.97
C ILE A 17 -12.61 -3.96 -4.98
N ASP A 18 -12.52 -4.57 -6.17
CA ASP A 18 -12.70 -6.01 -6.37
C ASP A 18 -11.49 -6.79 -5.86
N ARG A 19 -10.28 -6.35 -6.26
CA ARG A 19 -9.01 -6.94 -5.82
C ARG A 19 -7.83 -6.01 -6.06
N VAL A 20 -6.81 -6.15 -5.22
CA VAL A 20 -5.48 -5.59 -5.50
C VAL A 20 -4.78 -6.47 -6.55
N LEU A 21 -4.16 -5.85 -7.54
CA LEU A 21 -3.43 -6.55 -8.59
C LEU A 21 -2.08 -7.01 -8.03
N GLU A 22 -1.92 -8.33 -7.89
CA GLU A 22 -0.63 -8.94 -7.56
C GLU A 22 0.25 -8.94 -8.82
N ILE A 23 1.17 -7.98 -8.88
CA ILE A 23 2.24 -7.93 -9.88
C ILE A 23 3.51 -8.53 -9.29
N THR A 24 4.26 -9.26 -10.11
CA THR A 24 5.59 -9.74 -9.73
C THR A 24 6.54 -8.54 -9.73
N LEU A 25 6.92 -8.09 -8.53
CA LEU A 25 7.92 -7.06 -8.33
C LEU A 25 9.29 -7.73 -8.19
N ASP A 26 10.33 -7.09 -8.68
CA ASP A 26 11.69 -7.52 -8.38
C ASP A 26 12.07 -7.21 -6.91
N ASP A 27 13.20 -7.74 -6.44
CA ASP A 27 13.63 -7.55 -5.05
C ASP A 27 13.89 -6.07 -4.69
N LEU A 28 14.28 -5.24 -5.67
CA LEU A 28 14.55 -3.83 -5.48
C LEU A 28 13.24 -3.03 -5.38
N GLU A 29 12.33 -3.22 -6.32
CA GLU A 29 11.00 -2.64 -6.35
C GLU A 29 10.20 -3.02 -5.10
N LEU A 30 10.30 -4.28 -4.66
CA LEU A 30 9.66 -4.74 -3.43
C LEU A 30 10.22 -4.01 -2.20
N LYS A 31 11.55 -3.74 -2.18
CA LYS A 31 12.19 -2.98 -1.10
C LYS A 31 11.75 -1.52 -1.11
N GLU A 32 11.66 -0.89 -2.27
CA GLU A 32 11.19 0.50 -2.39
C GLU A 32 9.70 0.64 -2.03
N LEU A 33 8.88 -0.33 -2.42
CA LEU A 33 7.47 -0.40 -2.03
C LEU A 33 7.32 -0.53 -0.52
N LYS A 34 8.10 -1.42 0.12
CA LYS A 34 8.14 -1.55 1.59
C LYS A 34 8.57 -0.25 2.28
N THR A 35 9.61 0.40 1.75
CA THR A 35 10.11 1.68 2.28
C THR A 35 9.03 2.76 2.20
N SER A 36 8.29 2.82 1.10
CA SER A 36 7.17 3.76 0.93
C SER A 36 6.03 3.46 1.90
N ALA A 37 5.71 2.18 2.10
CA ALA A 37 4.72 1.73 3.08
C ALA A 37 5.08 2.09 4.52
N GLU A 38 6.36 1.94 4.90
CA GLU A 38 6.86 2.28 6.22
C GLU A 38 6.75 3.78 6.50
N LYS A 39 7.15 4.63 5.55
CA LYS A 39 7.02 6.09 5.69
C LYS A 39 5.58 6.53 5.90
N ILE A 40 4.65 5.98 5.12
CA ILE A 40 3.23 6.30 5.27
C ILE A 40 2.72 5.81 6.63
N LYS A 41 3.18 4.63 7.09
CA LYS A 41 2.84 4.12 8.42
C LYS A 41 3.37 5.00 9.55
N GLU A 42 4.57 5.54 9.42
CA GLU A 42 5.15 6.48 10.39
C GLU A 42 4.34 7.77 10.47
N VAL A 43 3.95 8.33 9.32
CA VAL A 43 3.08 9.51 9.28
C VAL A 43 1.71 9.21 9.87
N LEU A 44 1.10 8.05 9.55
CA LEU A 44 -0.19 7.65 10.12
C LEU A 44 -0.12 7.55 11.65
N LYS A 45 0.93 6.95 12.20
CA LYS A 45 1.16 6.87 13.65
C LYS A 45 1.31 8.25 14.31
N GLN A 46 1.89 9.22 13.62
CA GLN A 46 2.02 10.59 14.16
C GLN A 46 0.67 11.32 14.25
N VAL A 47 -0.31 10.90 13.45
CA VAL A 47 -1.63 11.54 13.36
C VAL A 47 -2.69 10.74 14.14
N GLU A 48 -2.42 9.49 14.51
CA GLU A 48 -3.35 8.61 15.23
C GLU A 48 -3.71 9.13 16.64
N ASP A 49 -2.87 9.99 17.24
CA ASP A 49 -3.05 10.58 18.57
C ASP A 49 -3.53 12.06 18.54
N ILE A 50 -4.05 12.57 17.41
CA ILE A 50 -4.61 13.94 17.27
C ILE A 50 -6.14 13.95 17.36
#